data_AF-A0A671T2N0-F1
#
_entry.id   AF-A0A671T2N0-F1
#
_cell.length_a   1.000
_cell.length_b   1.000
_cell.length_c   1.000
_cell.angle_alpha   90.00
_cell.angle_beta   90.00
_cell.angle_gamma   90.00
#
_symmetry.space_group_name_H-M   'P 1'
#
loop_
_entity.id
_entity.type
_entity.pdbx_description
1 polymer ?
#
loop_
_entity_poly.entity_id
_entity_poly.type
_entity_poly.pdbx_seq_one_letter_code
_entity_poly.pdbx_strand_id
1 'polypeptide(L)'
;MSSLSVLPLECLLQPFPVPQRLMLGPGPSNVPARIAAAGAQPMLGPPRLLAYEIELVPILKCYLFFFGVNSVLSFRYNCLFLVDSVAALGGTPICIDEQGIDIMYTGSQKVLNEPPGTAPISFSERACQKIFNRRTKPISYFLDMSWLANYWGCDDNFHHTGPVSSFYGLRESLAILAETGLENSRHKEVAEYFHKGLEEMGLKLFVQDKNARLPTVTTIVAPPGYDWREITGYIMKTYNTEISGGIGPSAGMVLRVGLMGCNSSKANVDKVLEALTDALKHCHKSLTA
;
A
#
# COMPACT_ATOMS: atom_id res chain seq x y z
N MET A 1 38.42 37.32 12.94
CA MET A 1 37.30 36.75 12.15
C MET A 1 36.06 36.84 13.02
N SER A 2 35.12 37.74 12.72
CA SER A 2 33.84 37.79 13.43
C SER A 2 33.06 36.52 13.11
N SER A 3 32.73 35.71 14.12
CA SER A 3 31.88 34.54 13.92
C SER A 3 30.52 35.02 13.44
N LEU A 4 30.16 34.66 12.20
CA LEU A 4 28.84 34.90 11.64
C LEU A 4 27.86 33.98 12.40
N SER A 5 27.22 34.50 13.46
CA SER A 5 26.17 33.78 14.17
C SER A 5 24.85 33.97 13.42
N VAL A 6 24.47 32.96 12.63
CA VAL A 6 23.12 32.89 12.07
C VAL A 6 22.23 32.29 13.15
N LEU A 7 21.30 33.08 13.68
CA LEU A 7 20.29 32.56 14.59
C LEU A 7 19.36 31.61 13.82
N PRO A 8 18.96 30.48 14.41
CA PRO A 8 18.02 29.56 13.78
C PRO A 8 16.67 30.26 13.59
N LEU A 9 15.98 29.96 12.48
CA LEU A 9 14.61 30.40 12.26
C LEU A 9 13.71 29.91 13.40
N GLU A 10 12.85 30.78 13.94
CA GLU A 10 11.99 30.45 15.08
C GLU A 10 11.11 29.22 14.85
N CYS A 11 10.70 28.96 13.61
CA CYS A 11 9.90 27.79 13.25
C CYS A 11 10.65 26.46 13.46
N LEU A 12 11.98 26.45 13.48
CA LEU A 12 12.81 25.26 13.75
C LEU A 12 13.02 25.02 15.25
N LEU A 13 12.64 25.96 16.10
CA LEU A 13 12.75 25.83 17.56
C LEU A 13 11.56 25.08 18.16
N GLN A 14 10.50 24.86 17.38
CA GLN A 14 9.31 24.12 17.80
C GLN A 14 9.24 22.77 17.07
N PRO A 15 8.78 21.69 17.73
CA PRO A 15 8.50 20.43 17.06
C PRO A 15 7.52 20.65 15.90
N PHE A 16 7.74 19.95 14.79
CA PHE A 16 6.87 20.05 13.62
C PHE A 16 5.47 19.48 13.95
N PRO A 17 4.39 20.30 13.92
CA PRO A 17 3.06 19.81 14.22
C PRO A 17 2.52 19.04 13.01
N VAL A 18 2.32 17.73 13.16
CA VAL A 18 1.73 16.88 12.13
C VAL A 18 0.20 16.83 12.34
N PRO A 19 -0.62 17.30 11.40
CA PRO A 19 -2.07 17.23 11.53
C PRO A 19 -2.55 15.78 11.47
N GLN A 20 -3.51 15.44 12.31
CA GLN A 20 -4.21 14.15 12.25
C GLN A 20 -5.18 14.15 11.07
N ARG A 21 -5.07 13.14 10.21
CA ARG A 21 -5.93 12.97 9.04
C ARG A 21 -6.35 11.52 8.91
N LEU A 22 -7.57 11.29 8.45
CA LEU A 22 -8.04 9.97 8.06
C LEU A 22 -7.68 9.74 6.58
N MET A 23 -6.76 8.83 6.31
CA MET A 23 -6.19 8.60 4.98
C MET A 23 -6.98 7.52 4.24
N LEU A 24 -8.06 7.90 3.56
CA LEU A 24 -8.88 7.03 2.71
C LEU A 24 -8.61 7.26 1.22
N GLY A 25 -7.44 7.81 0.87
CA GLY A 25 -6.94 7.74 -0.49
C GLY A 25 -6.52 6.31 -0.85
N PRO A 26 -6.14 6.04 -2.11
CA PRO A 26 -5.63 4.75 -2.56
C PRO A 26 -4.20 4.46 -2.09
N GLY A 27 -3.70 5.20 -1.09
CA GLY A 27 -2.40 5.04 -0.44
C GLY A 27 -1.62 6.36 -0.36
N PRO A 28 -0.86 6.61 0.73
CA PRO A 28 -0.68 5.74 1.90
C PRO A 28 -1.92 5.67 2.81
N SER A 29 -2.03 4.62 3.63
CA SER A 29 -3.05 4.51 4.69
C SER A 29 -2.54 5.02 6.04
N ASN A 30 -3.41 5.14 7.05
CA ASN A 30 -2.96 5.43 8.43
C ASN A 30 -2.09 4.29 8.98
N VAL A 31 -1.22 4.63 9.93
CA VAL A 31 -0.28 3.71 10.57
C VAL A 31 -0.77 3.36 11.98
N PRO A 32 -1.05 2.09 12.29
CA PRO A 32 -1.32 1.62 13.66
C PRO A 32 -0.24 2.04 14.65
N ALA A 33 -0.65 2.39 15.88
CA ALA A 33 0.27 2.82 16.94
C ALA A 33 1.37 1.78 17.23
N ARG A 34 1.03 0.49 17.14
CA ARG A 34 1.96 -0.64 17.31
C ARG A 34 3.08 -0.64 16.25
N ILE A 35 2.75 -0.37 14.99
CA ILE A 35 3.71 -0.25 13.88
C ILE A 35 4.58 1.00 14.07
N ALA A 36 3.97 2.13 14.43
CA ALA A 36 4.72 3.38 14.69
C ALA A 36 5.71 3.22 15.85
N ALA A 37 5.31 2.54 16.93
CA ALA A 37 6.18 2.24 18.07
C ALA A 37 7.34 1.31 17.71
N ALA A 38 7.11 0.34 16.81
CA ALA A 38 8.17 -0.52 16.27
C ALA A 38 9.18 0.30 15.45
N GLY A 39 8.71 1.19 14.56
CA GLY A 39 9.59 2.05 13.78
C GLY A 39 10.41 3.05 14.62
N ALA A 40 9.92 3.39 15.81
CA ALA A 40 10.60 4.28 16.75
C ALA A 40 11.63 3.58 17.66
N GLN A 41 11.84 2.26 17.50
CA GLN A 41 12.82 1.53 18.30
C GLN A 41 14.26 1.99 18.00
N PRO A 42 15.20 1.84 18.96
CA PRO A 42 16.60 2.18 18.75
C PRO A 42 17.25 1.45 17.56
N MET A 43 18.24 2.09 16.96
CA MET A 43 19.04 1.50 15.88
C MET A 43 19.92 0.38 16.45
N LEU A 44 19.75 -0.86 15.97
CA LEU A 44 20.55 -2.02 16.40
C LEU A 44 21.86 -2.20 15.61
N GLY A 45 22.42 -1.12 15.06
CA GLY A 45 23.61 -1.19 14.22
C GLY A 45 23.29 -1.67 12.79
N PRO A 46 24.26 -2.27 12.07
CA PRO A 46 24.09 -2.56 10.66
C PRO A 46 22.98 -3.59 10.39
N PRO A 47 22.26 -3.48 9.25
CA PRO A 47 21.11 -4.32 8.87
C PRO A 47 21.29 -5.85 8.93
N ARG A 48 22.53 -6.33 8.98
CA ARG A 48 22.89 -7.74 9.05
C ARG A 48 22.27 -8.45 10.26
N LEU A 49 22.34 -7.84 11.44
CA LEU A 49 21.76 -8.40 12.66
C LEU A 49 20.23 -8.36 12.59
N LEU A 50 19.70 -7.32 11.97
CA LEU A 50 18.28 -7.05 11.89
C LEU A 50 17.50 -8.10 11.10
N ALA A 51 17.87 -8.42 9.85
CA ALA A 51 17.08 -9.35 9.03
C ALA A 51 16.82 -10.73 9.70
N TYR A 52 17.74 -11.16 10.58
CA TYR A 52 17.63 -12.37 11.38
C TYR A 52 16.96 -12.15 12.74
N GLU A 53 17.38 -11.15 13.51
CA GLU A 53 16.81 -10.86 14.83
C GLU A 53 15.34 -10.49 14.77
N ILE A 54 14.88 -9.91 13.66
CA ILE A 54 13.47 -9.56 13.46
C ILE A 54 12.72 -10.53 12.55
N GLU A 55 13.34 -11.65 12.16
CA GLU A 55 12.71 -12.77 11.43
C GLU A 55 11.95 -12.39 10.14
N LEU A 56 12.33 -11.28 9.50
CA LEU A 56 11.64 -10.77 8.31
C LEU A 56 11.65 -11.76 7.15
N VAL A 57 12.76 -12.46 6.92
CA VAL A 57 12.91 -13.41 5.81
C VAL A 57 11.98 -14.63 5.97
N PRO A 58 11.97 -15.34 7.12
CA PRO A 58 10.98 -16.38 7.39
C PRO A 58 9.53 -15.90 7.26
N ILE A 59 9.20 -14.74 7.83
CA ILE A 59 7.84 -14.18 7.81
C ILE A 59 7.40 -13.92 6.36
N LEU A 60 8.23 -13.25 5.56
CA LEU A 60 7.93 -13.01 4.14
C LEU A 60 7.75 -14.31 3.36
N LYS A 61 8.54 -15.35 3.64
CA LYS A 61 8.35 -16.69 3.03
C LYS A 61 7.04 -17.37 3.46
N CYS A 62 6.48 -17.09 4.63
CA CYS A 62 5.19 -17.65 5.01
C CYS A 62 4.03 -16.89 4.34
N TYR A 63 4.04 -15.55 4.35
CA TYR A 63 2.90 -14.75 3.90
C TYR A 63 2.83 -14.53 2.39
N LEU A 64 3.88 -14.92 1.65
CA LEU A 64 3.90 -14.93 0.20
C LEU A 64 3.49 -16.30 -0.37
N PHE A 65 3.23 -17.32 0.46
CA PHE A 65 2.99 -18.70 0.01
C PHE A 65 1.72 -19.30 0.66
N PHE A 66 0.54 -19.12 0.05
CA PHE A 66 -0.70 -19.80 0.48
C PHE A 66 -1.62 -20.15 -0.70
N PHE A 67 -2.66 -20.96 -0.45
CA PHE A 67 -3.30 -21.90 -1.40
C PHE A 67 -4.37 -21.31 -2.36
N GLY A 68 -4.23 -21.47 -3.68
CA GLY A 68 -5.32 -21.46 -4.69
C GLY A 68 -4.92 -21.16 -6.17
N VAL A 69 -4.99 -22.17 -7.06
CA VAL A 69 -5.18 -22.18 -8.56
C VAL A 69 -4.00 -21.83 -9.52
N ASN A 70 -3.48 -22.86 -10.23
CA ASN A 70 -2.39 -22.81 -11.24
C ASN A 70 -2.60 -21.88 -12.46
N SER A 71 -1.64 -20.97 -12.73
CA SER A 71 -1.55 -20.25 -14.02
C SER A 71 -0.95 -21.12 -15.13
N VAL A 72 -1.78 -22.02 -15.66
CA VAL A 72 -1.42 -22.99 -16.72
C VAL A 72 -0.85 -22.34 -18.01
N LEU A 73 -1.08 -21.04 -18.25
CA LEU A 73 -0.71 -20.36 -19.50
C LEU A 73 0.76 -19.91 -19.57
N SER A 74 1.34 -19.33 -18.51
CA SER A 74 2.72 -18.83 -18.52
C SER A 74 3.72 -19.96 -18.73
N PHE A 75 3.49 -21.09 -18.06
CA PHE A 75 4.25 -22.33 -18.19
C PHE A 75 4.21 -22.88 -19.62
N ARG A 76 3.04 -22.90 -20.27
CA ARG A 76 2.88 -23.42 -21.64
C ARG A 76 3.72 -22.68 -22.67
N TYR A 77 3.90 -21.37 -22.50
CA TYR A 77 4.64 -20.53 -23.44
C TYR A 77 6.05 -20.16 -22.96
N ASN A 78 6.57 -20.84 -21.94
CA ASN A 78 7.89 -20.57 -21.35
C ASN A 78 8.12 -19.09 -21.02
N CYS A 79 7.09 -18.43 -20.50
CA CYS A 79 7.13 -17.04 -20.06
C CYS A 79 7.17 -17.00 -18.53
N LEU A 80 7.76 -15.92 -17.98
CA LEU A 80 7.67 -15.63 -16.55
C LEU A 80 6.45 -14.77 -16.27
N PHE A 81 5.72 -15.08 -15.20
CA PHE A 81 4.55 -14.33 -14.78
C PHE A 81 4.88 -13.37 -13.63
N LEU A 82 4.79 -12.07 -13.88
CA LEU A 82 5.02 -11.01 -12.89
C LEU A 82 3.69 -10.38 -12.48
N VAL A 83 3.47 -10.20 -11.18
CA VAL A 83 2.27 -9.57 -10.60
C VAL A 83 2.64 -8.41 -9.69
N ASP A 84 2.01 -7.25 -9.93
CA ASP A 84 1.96 -6.14 -8.98
C ASP A 84 0.79 -6.38 -8.01
N SER A 85 1.09 -6.53 -6.72
CA SER A 85 0.09 -6.69 -5.66
C SER A 85 0.12 -5.56 -4.64
N VAL A 86 0.67 -4.39 -4.98
CA VAL A 86 0.81 -3.23 -4.07
C VAL A 86 -0.52 -2.85 -3.44
N ALA A 87 -1.58 -2.75 -4.23
CA ALA A 87 -2.90 -2.39 -3.73
C ALA A 87 -3.74 -3.60 -3.26
N ALA A 88 -3.27 -4.83 -3.46
CA ALA A 88 -4.10 -6.03 -3.33
C ALA A 88 -3.72 -6.92 -2.13
N LEU A 89 -2.43 -7.10 -1.84
CA LEU A 89 -1.95 -8.02 -0.81
C LEU A 89 -2.63 -7.74 0.55
N GLY A 90 -3.14 -8.80 1.19
CA GLY A 90 -3.82 -8.75 2.49
C GLY A 90 -5.29 -8.27 2.42
N GLY A 91 -5.69 -7.61 1.34
CA GLY A 91 -7.07 -7.16 1.13
C GLY A 91 -7.91 -8.06 0.23
N THR A 92 -7.26 -8.94 -0.53
CA THR A 92 -7.89 -9.98 -1.34
C THR A 92 -6.99 -11.22 -1.35
N PRO A 93 -7.53 -12.44 -1.53
CA PRO A 93 -6.73 -13.65 -1.60
C PRO A 93 -5.71 -13.59 -2.75
N ILE A 94 -4.45 -13.91 -2.45
CA ILE A 94 -3.36 -14.06 -3.41
C ILE A 94 -2.49 -15.22 -2.94
N CYS A 95 -2.16 -16.09 -3.89
CA CYS A 95 -1.64 -17.42 -3.64
C CYS A 95 -0.47 -17.69 -4.59
N ILE A 96 0.71 -17.12 -4.34
CA ILE A 96 1.79 -17.01 -5.35
C ILE A 96 2.14 -18.33 -6.01
N ASP A 97 2.52 -19.33 -5.22
CA ASP A 97 2.97 -20.63 -5.71
C ASP A 97 1.87 -21.36 -6.46
N GLU A 98 0.69 -21.42 -5.85
CA GLU A 98 -0.44 -22.06 -6.49
C GLU A 98 -0.87 -21.34 -7.73
N GLN A 99 -0.76 -20.02 -7.79
CA GLN A 99 -1.03 -19.21 -8.97
C GLN A 99 0.09 -19.25 -9.98
N GLY A 100 1.18 -19.98 -9.73
CA GLY A 100 2.33 -20.04 -10.63
C GLY A 100 2.92 -18.66 -10.93
N ILE A 101 2.84 -17.74 -9.96
CA ILE A 101 3.41 -16.40 -10.08
C ILE A 101 4.92 -16.50 -9.90
N ASP A 102 5.67 -16.09 -10.92
CA ASP A 102 7.13 -16.17 -10.89
C ASP A 102 7.77 -15.00 -10.14
N ILE A 103 7.15 -13.82 -10.18
CA ILE A 103 7.64 -12.62 -9.49
C ILE A 103 6.43 -11.86 -8.95
N MET A 104 6.45 -11.53 -7.66
CA MET A 104 5.42 -10.66 -7.07
C MET A 104 6.06 -9.64 -6.16
N TYR A 105 5.59 -8.40 -6.23
CA TYR A 105 5.95 -7.36 -5.28
C TYR A 105 4.72 -6.64 -4.73
N THR A 106 4.87 -6.05 -3.55
CA THR A 106 3.86 -5.22 -2.90
C THR A 106 4.49 -3.96 -2.29
N GLY A 107 3.67 -3.10 -1.69
CA GLY A 107 4.10 -1.88 -1.01
C GLY A 107 3.67 -1.88 0.45
N SER A 108 4.52 -1.34 1.31
CA SER A 108 4.32 -1.34 2.77
C SER A 108 3.17 -0.41 3.23
N GLN A 109 2.86 0.60 2.44
CA GLN A 109 1.93 1.70 2.77
C GLN A 109 0.48 1.54 2.32
N LYS A 110 0.10 0.34 1.88
CA LYS A 110 -1.30 0.04 1.51
C LYS A 110 -1.97 -0.73 2.66
N VAL A 111 -2.37 -1.98 2.41
CA VAL A 111 -3.03 -2.81 3.43
C VAL A 111 -2.13 -3.12 4.62
N LEU A 112 -0.82 -3.19 4.39
CA LEU A 112 0.18 -3.41 5.44
C LEU A 112 0.28 -2.24 6.43
N ASN A 113 -0.22 -1.04 6.09
CA ASN A 113 -0.25 0.11 6.99
C ASN A 113 1.10 0.55 7.59
N GLU A 114 2.22 0.16 6.99
CA GLU A 114 3.54 0.68 7.33
C GLU A 114 3.79 2.00 6.60
N PRO A 115 4.58 2.95 7.14
CA PRO A 115 4.99 4.12 6.38
C PRO A 115 5.57 3.78 4.99
N PRO A 116 5.38 4.62 3.96
CA PRO A 116 5.98 4.36 2.65
C PRO A 116 7.50 4.36 2.72
N GLY A 117 8.13 3.36 2.10
CA GLY A 117 9.59 3.29 2.00
C GLY A 117 10.14 1.91 1.73
N THR A 118 9.36 0.85 1.99
CA THR A 118 9.75 -0.54 1.76
C THR A 118 8.79 -1.26 0.81
N ALA A 119 9.31 -2.23 0.07
CA ALA A 119 8.56 -3.01 -0.91
C ALA A 119 8.97 -4.49 -0.83
N PRO A 120 8.18 -5.34 -0.15
CA PRO A 120 8.40 -6.78 -0.17
C PRO A 120 8.30 -7.35 -1.60
N ILE A 121 9.17 -8.29 -1.93
CA ILE A 121 9.24 -8.94 -3.24
C ILE A 121 9.63 -10.41 -3.10
N SER A 122 9.06 -11.27 -3.95
CA SER A 122 9.39 -12.71 -4.04
C SER A 122 9.66 -13.11 -5.48
N PHE A 123 10.47 -14.18 -5.64
CA PHE A 123 10.88 -14.77 -6.91
C PHE A 123 10.75 -16.29 -6.83
N SER A 124 10.15 -16.90 -7.86
CA SER A 124 10.16 -18.35 -8.06
C SER A 124 11.55 -18.85 -8.45
N GLU A 125 11.75 -20.16 -8.38
CA GLU A 125 13.00 -20.77 -8.83
C GLU A 125 13.29 -20.48 -10.32
N ARG A 126 12.26 -20.48 -11.19
CA ARG A 126 12.41 -20.14 -12.62
C ARG A 126 12.88 -18.69 -12.82
N ALA A 127 12.34 -17.76 -12.03
CA ALA A 127 12.77 -16.37 -12.07
C ALA A 127 14.22 -16.23 -11.58
N CYS A 128 14.57 -16.88 -10.47
CA CYS A 128 15.93 -16.93 -9.95
C CYS A 128 16.91 -17.49 -10.99
N GLN A 129 16.61 -18.62 -11.63
CA GLN A 129 17.44 -19.21 -12.69
C GLN A 129 17.67 -18.22 -13.84
N LYS A 130 16.64 -17.48 -14.28
CA LYS A 130 16.79 -16.44 -15.31
C LYS A 130 17.71 -15.30 -14.86
N ILE A 131 17.58 -14.86 -13.61
CA ILE A 131 18.41 -13.79 -13.02
C ILE A 131 19.87 -14.23 -12.89
N PHE A 132 20.15 -15.44 -12.41
CA PHE A 132 21.51 -15.90 -12.16
C PHE A 132 22.25 -16.40 -13.41
N ASN A 133 21.53 -16.80 -14.47
CA ASN A 133 22.13 -17.29 -15.72
C ASN A 133 22.27 -16.22 -16.83
N ARG A 134 21.92 -14.96 -16.56
CA ARG A 134 22.01 -13.88 -17.55
C ARG A 134 23.47 -13.57 -17.92
N ARG A 135 23.70 -13.16 -19.18
CA ARG A 135 25.04 -12.83 -19.71
C ARG A 135 25.43 -11.37 -19.58
N THR A 136 24.48 -10.51 -19.23
CA THR A 136 24.66 -9.05 -19.13
C THR A 136 24.29 -8.57 -17.73
N LYS A 137 25.09 -7.64 -17.18
CA LYS A 137 24.80 -6.98 -15.89
C LYS A 137 23.52 -6.13 -15.98
N PRO A 138 22.75 -5.92 -14.89
CA PRO A 138 21.62 -5.02 -14.95
C PRO A 138 22.18 -3.60 -14.96
N ILE A 139 21.39 -2.66 -15.45
CA ILE A 139 21.79 -1.25 -15.47
C ILE A 139 21.93 -0.66 -14.07
N SER A 140 21.20 -1.20 -13.08
CA SER A 140 21.19 -0.71 -11.71
C SER A 140 21.98 -1.66 -10.82
N TYR A 141 23.00 -1.12 -10.15
CA TYR A 141 23.70 -1.82 -9.08
C TYR A 141 22.78 -2.00 -7.86
N PHE A 142 22.11 -0.92 -7.44
CA PHE A 142 21.27 -0.92 -6.24
C PHE A 142 20.09 -1.89 -6.32
N LEU A 143 19.61 -2.18 -7.54
CA LEU A 143 18.53 -3.13 -7.80
C LEU A 143 19.04 -4.42 -8.46
N ASP A 144 20.33 -4.73 -8.37
CA ASP A 144 20.83 -6.02 -8.82
C ASP A 144 20.40 -7.11 -7.82
N MET A 145 19.46 -7.95 -8.25
CA MET A 145 18.91 -9.02 -7.42
C MET A 145 19.97 -10.04 -6.98
N SER A 146 21.09 -10.18 -7.69
CA SER A 146 22.18 -11.05 -7.25
C SER A 146 22.88 -10.49 -6.00
N TRP A 147 23.05 -9.16 -5.94
CA TRP A 147 23.60 -8.49 -4.76
C TRP A 147 22.61 -8.44 -3.60
N LEU A 148 21.34 -8.17 -3.89
CA LEU A 148 20.29 -8.14 -2.86
C LEU A 148 20.01 -9.53 -2.29
N ALA A 149 20.00 -10.58 -3.11
CA ALA A 149 19.82 -11.96 -2.64
C ALA A 149 20.96 -12.38 -1.70
N ASN A 150 22.20 -12.01 -2.03
CA ASN A 150 23.36 -12.22 -1.16
C ASN A 150 23.17 -11.47 0.18
N TYR A 151 22.88 -10.18 0.12
CA TYR A 151 22.67 -9.31 1.28
C TYR A 151 21.57 -9.82 2.23
N TRP A 152 20.45 -10.31 1.69
CA TRP A 152 19.35 -10.89 2.47
C TRP A 152 19.56 -12.39 2.80
N GLY A 153 20.53 -13.04 2.16
CA GLY A 153 20.78 -14.50 2.18
C GLY A 153 21.99 -14.96 3.00
N CYS A 154 22.65 -14.06 3.74
CA CYS A 154 23.76 -14.30 4.67
C CYS A 154 25.18 -14.45 4.13
N ASP A 155 25.50 -14.13 2.87
CA ASP A 155 26.92 -14.02 2.54
C ASP A 155 27.48 -12.66 3.02
N ASP A 156 28.77 -12.62 3.37
CA ASP A 156 29.40 -11.50 4.10
C ASP A 156 29.57 -10.19 3.31
N ASN A 157 28.93 -10.04 2.14
CA ASN A 157 29.17 -8.90 1.26
C ASN A 157 28.25 -7.71 1.59
N PHE A 158 28.84 -6.60 2.02
CA PHE A 158 28.13 -5.34 2.18
C PHE A 158 27.61 -4.82 0.83
N HIS A 159 26.30 -4.64 0.71
CA HIS A 159 25.66 -4.04 -0.47
C HIS A 159 25.28 -2.57 -0.25
N HIS A 160 24.43 -2.30 0.75
CA HIS A 160 23.99 -0.95 1.15
C HIS A 160 23.47 -0.94 2.60
N THR A 161 23.31 0.25 3.16
CA THR A 161 22.62 0.45 4.44
C THR A 161 21.11 0.47 4.22
N GLY A 162 20.41 -0.59 4.62
CA GLY A 162 18.95 -0.68 4.57
C GLY A 162 18.25 0.21 5.61
N PRO A 163 16.96 0.55 5.40
CA PRO A 163 16.18 1.42 6.28
C PRO A 163 15.72 0.67 7.55
N VAL A 164 16.60 0.58 8.55
CA VAL A 164 16.41 -0.16 9.81
C VAL A 164 15.05 0.10 10.47
N SER A 165 14.69 1.37 10.68
CA SER A 165 13.40 1.74 11.29
C SER A 165 12.19 1.25 10.48
N SER A 166 12.25 1.34 9.16
CA SER A 166 11.18 0.83 8.30
C SER A 166 11.09 -0.69 8.34
N PHE A 167 12.21 -1.40 8.55
CA PHE A 167 12.18 -2.86 8.73
C PHE A 167 11.50 -3.27 10.03
N TYR A 168 11.68 -2.54 11.13
CA TYR A 168 10.91 -2.78 12.36
C TYR A 168 9.41 -2.59 12.12
N GLY A 169 9.03 -1.48 11.48
CA GLY A 169 7.64 -1.20 11.14
C GLY A 169 7.05 -2.29 10.24
N LEU A 170 7.80 -2.71 9.22
CA LEU A 170 7.37 -3.74 8.27
C LEU A 170 7.20 -5.10 8.93
N ARG A 171 8.14 -5.49 9.81
CA ARG A 171 8.00 -6.71 10.60
C ARG A 171 6.73 -6.68 11.42
N GLU A 172 6.47 -5.55 12.09
CA GLU A 172 5.30 -5.44 12.96
C GLU A 172 3.99 -5.40 12.18
N SER A 173 4.00 -4.78 11.01
CA SER A 173 2.90 -4.87 10.03
C SER A 173 2.59 -6.32 9.66
N LEU A 174 3.61 -7.09 9.31
CA LEU A 174 3.47 -8.50 8.98
C LEU A 174 3.00 -9.33 10.19
N ALA A 175 3.44 -9.00 11.40
CA ALA A 175 2.96 -9.64 12.63
C ALA A 175 1.47 -9.37 12.88
N ILE A 176 0.98 -8.14 12.64
CA ILE A 176 -0.45 -7.85 12.74
C ILE A 176 -1.25 -8.61 11.68
N LEU A 177 -0.72 -8.69 10.45
CA LEU A 177 -1.33 -9.49 9.38
C LEU A 177 -1.37 -10.98 9.75
N ALA A 178 -0.30 -11.49 10.35
CA ALA A 178 -0.17 -12.85 10.86
C ALA A 178 -1.22 -13.17 11.93
N GLU A 179 -1.34 -12.31 12.93
CA GLU A 179 -2.31 -12.43 14.03
C GLU A 179 -3.76 -12.38 13.53
N THR A 180 -4.04 -11.53 12.55
CA THR A 180 -5.35 -11.44 11.92
C THR A 180 -5.65 -12.71 11.11
N GLY A 181 -4.65 -13.19 10.36
CA GLY A 181 -4.79 -14.27 9.38
C GLY A 181 -5.33 -13.76 8.04
N LEU A 182 -4.80 -14.28 6.93
CA LEU A 182 -5.19 -13.86 5.58
C LEU A 182 -6.66 -14.14 5.25
N GLU A 183 -7.20 -15.24 5.79
CA GLU A 183 -8.60 -15.66 5.59
C GLU A 183 -9.61 -14.78 6.33
N ASN A 184 -9.21 -14.16 7.43
CA ASN A 184 -10.09 -13.31 8.25
C ASN A 184 -10.11 -11.85 7.76
N SER A 185 -9.78 -11.63 6.48
CA SER A 185 -9.71 -10.29 5.92
C SER A 185 -11.10 -9.65 5.80
N ARG A 186 -11.37 -8.65 6.64
CA ARG A 186 -12.62 -7.84 6.64
C ARG A 186 -12.83 -6.97 5.40
N HIS A 187 -11.83 -6.88 4.52
CA HIS A 187 -11.83 -5.93 3.40
C HIS A 187 -13.00 -6.13 2.45
N LYS A 188 -13.34 -7.39 2.13
CA LYS A 188 -14.48 -7.69 1.26
C LYS A 188 -15.80 -7.23 1.87
N GLU A 189 -16.06 -7.60 3.13
CA GLU A 189 -17.29 -7.23 3.84
C GLU A 189 -17.44 -5.70 3.94
N VAL A 190 -16.36 -5.01 4.31
CA VAL A 190 -16.37 -3.55 4.47
C VAL A 190 -16.52 -2.84 3.11
N ALA A 191 -15.89 -3.36 2.05
CA ALA A 191 -16.06 -2.83 0.71
C ALA A 191 -17.50 -2.99 0.21
N GLU A 192 -18.10 -4.17 0.41
CA GLU A 192 -19.51 -4.40 0.05
C GLU A 192 -20.47 -3.51 0.83
N TYR A 193 -20.20 -3.29 2.12
CA TYR A 193 -20.94 -2.32 2.94
C TYR A 193 -20.84 -0.89 2.36
N PHE A 194 -19.64 -0.48 1.96
CA PHE A 194 -19.43 0.82 1.31
C PHE A 194 -20.11 0.92 -0.05
N HIS A 195 -20.04 -0.12 -0.88
CA HIS A 195 -20.68 -0.16 -2.19
C HIS A 195 -22.19 0.04 -2.07
N LYS A 196 -22.82 -0.64 -1.11
CA LYS A 196 -24.25 -0.47 -0.83
C LYS A 196 -24.58 0.98 -0.45
N GLY A 197 -23.80 1.59 0.47
CA GLY A 197 -24.01 2.98 0.86
C GLY A 197 -23.87 3.96 -0.31
N LEU A 198 -22.90 3.75 -1.20
CA LEU A 198 -22.75 4.57 -2.41
C LEU A 198 -23.93 4.44 -3.37
N GLU A 199 -24.42 3.21 -3.59
CA GLU A 199 -25.57 2.95 -4.44
C GLU A 199 -26.85 3.59 -3.87
N GLU A 200 -27.06 3.53 -2.55
CA GLU A 200 -28.17 4.19 -1.86
C GLU A 200 -28.12 5.73 -1.97
N MET A 201 -26.94 6.31 -2.10
CA MET A 201 -26.75 7.75 -2.40
C MET A 201 -26.98 8.11 -3.88
N GLY A 202 -27.22 7.12 -4.74
CA GLY A 202 -27.35 7.31 -6.19
C GLY A 202 -26.01 7.50 -6.91
N LEU A 203 -24.87 7.23 -6.25
CA LEU A 203 -23.55 7.24 -6.85
C LEU A 203 -23.31 5.94 -7.62
N LYS A 204 -22.54 6.03 -8.71
CA LYS A 204 -22.23 4.88 -9.56
C LYS A 204 -20.82 4.39 -9.28
N LEU A 205 -20.67 3.10 -9.06
CA LEU A 205 -19.36 2.43 -9.07
C LEU A 205 -18.84 2.38 -10.50
N PHE A 206 -17.55 2.64 -10.70
CA PHE A 206 -16.95 2.67 -12.03
C PHE A 206 -16.84 1.25 -12.62
N VAL A 207 -16.40 0.29 -11.81
CA VAL A 207 -16.31 -1.13 -12.20
C VAL A 207 -17.69 -1.79 -12.05
N GLN A 208 -18.33 -2.12 -13.17
CA GLN A 208 -19.68 -2.67 -13.20
C GLN A 208 -19.72 -4.10 -12.66
N ASP A 209 -18.83 -4.98 -13.12
CA ASP A 209 -18.74 -6.36 -12.63
C ASP A 209 -18.30 -6.39 -11.17
N LYS A 210 -19.21 -6.84 -10.29
CA LYS A 210 -18.96 -6.95 -8.85
C LYS A 210 -17.75 -7.83 -8.53
N ASN A 211 -17.50 -8.88 -9.31
CA ASN A 211 -16.40 -9.81 -9.08
C ASN A 211 -15.04 -9.23 -9.49
N ALA A 212 -15.02 -8.18 -10.32
CA ALA A 212 -13.81 -7.48 -10.74
C ALA A 212 -13.47 -6.27 -9.84
N ARG A 213 -14.26 -5.99 -8.80
CA ARG A 213 -14.03 -4.87 -7.88
C ARG A 213 -12.95 -5.23 -6.88
N LEU A 214 -11.91 -4.39 -6.80
CA LEU A 214 -10.88 -4.51 -5.78
C LEU A 214 -11.41 -4.03 -4.42
N PRO A 215 -11.42 -4.85 -3.36
CA PRO A 215 -11.96 -4.45 -2.06
C PRO A 215 -11.25 -3.26 -1.41
N THR A 216 -9.93 -3.14 -1.64
CA THR A 216 -9.08 -2.15 -0.98
C THR A 216 -9.20 -0.75 -1.56
N VAL A 217 -9.65 -0.60 -2.82
CA VAL A 217 -9.81 0.70 -3.49
C VAL A 217 -11.07 0.67 -4.34
N THR A 218 -12.06 1.45 -3.92
CA THR A 218 -13.30 1.64 -4.66
C THR A 218 -13.20 2.85 -5.57
N THR A 219 -13.53 2.65 -6.86
CA THR A 219 -13.63 3.71 -7.86
C THR A 219 -15.09 4.10 -8.05
N ILE A 220 -15.39 5.38 -7.83
CA ILE A 220 -16.73 5.97 -7.95
C ILE A 220 -16.71 6.86 -9.18
N VAL A 221 -17.67 6.72 -10.09
CA VAL A 221 -17.79 7.64 -11.23
C VAL A 221 -17.94 9.07 -10.71
N ALA A 222 -17.17 10.00 -11.25
CA ALA A 222 -17.29 11.41 -10.90
C ALA A 222 -18.74 11.88 -11.13
N PRO A 223 -19.42 12.41 -10.11
CA PRO A 223 -20.83 12.80 -10.23
C PRO A 223 -21.03 13.87 -11.31
N PRO A 224 -21.98 13.72 -12.25
CA PRO A 224 -22.20 14.69 -13.31
C PRO A 224 -22.45 16.10 -12.77
N GLY A 225 -21.80 17.09 -13.38
CA GLY A 225 -21.88 18.50 -13.02
C GLY A 225 -20.99 18.93 -11.86
N TYR A 226 -20.30 18.02 -11.16
CA TYR A 226 -19.37 18.36 -10.08
C TYR A 226 -17.91 18.36 -10.55
N ASP A 227 -17.10 19.29 -10.04
CA ASP A 227 -15.64 19.13 -10.07
C ASP A 227 -15.21 18.20 -8.93
N TRP A 228 -14.56 17.08 -9.27
CA TRP A 228 -14.03 16.14 -8.28
C TRP A 228 -13.03 16.81 -7.32
N ARG A 229 -12.33 17.86 -7.75
CA ARG A 229 -11.40 18.62 -6.90
C ARG A 229 -12.13 19.39 -5.80
N GLU A 230 -13.29 19.95 -6.10
CA GLU A 230 -14.12 20.61 -5.09
C GLU A 230 -14.59 19.61 -4.04
N ILE A 231 -15.05 18.43 -4.47
CA ILE A 231 -15.49 17.36 -3.56
C ILE A 231 -14.35 16.94 -2.63
N THR A 232 -13.20 16.56 -3.21
CA THR A 232 -12.04 16.10 -2.40
C THR A 232 -11.49 17.22 -1.49
N GLY A 233 -11.46 18.46 -1.97
CA GLY A 233 -11.04 19.63 -1.18
C GLY A 233 -11.98 19.93 -0.03
N TYR A 234 -13.29 19.83 -0.25
CA TYR A 234 -14.31 19.99 0.79
C TYR A 234 -14.14 18.93 1.89
N ILE A 235 -14.04 17.66 1.51
CA ILE A 235 -13.90 16.53 2.45
C ILE A 235 -12.60 16.69 3.27
N MET A 236 -11.49 17.06 2.64
CA MET A 236 -10.24 17.31 3.35
C MET A 236 -10.39 18.47 4.35
N LYS A 237 -10.95 19.61 3.92
CA LYS A 237 -11.05 20.82 4.73
C LYS A 237 -12.02 20.67 5.92
N THR A 238 -13.15 20.01 5.70
CA THR A 238 -14.23 19.93 6.70
C THR A 238 -14.08 18.71 7.62
N TYR A 239 -13.59 17.58 7.08
CA TYR A 239 -13.55 16.30 7.81
C TYR A 239 -12.13 15.80 8.11
N ASN A 240 -11.08 16.54 7.73
CA ASN A 240 -9.68 16.06 7.80
C ASN A 240 -9.51 14.65 7.19
N THR A 241 -10.29 14.35 6.16
CA THR A 241 -10.33 13.03 5.52
C THR A 241 -9.81 13.15 4.10
N GLU A 242 -8.86 12.31 3.75
CA GLU A 242 -8.31 12.25 2.40
C GLU A 242 -9.05 11.22 1.57
N ILE A 243 -9.57 11.64 0.42
CA ILE A 243 -9.90 10.78 -0.71
C ILE A 243 -9.25 11.41 -1.94
N SER A 244 -9.18 10.71 -3.08
CA SER A 244 -8.48 11.23 -4.26
C SER A 244 -9.32 11.15 -5.53
N GLY A 245 -8.97 11.94 -6.55
CA GLY A 245 -9.44 11.72 -7.90
C GLY A 245 -8.76 10.53 -8.58
N GLY A 246 -9.14 10.26 -9.83
CA GLY A 246 -8.47 9.30 -10.69
C GLY A 246 -7.04 9.69 -11.06
N ILE A 247 -6.28 8.72 -11.55
CA ILE A 247 -4.89 8.87 -11.99
C ILE A 247 -4.70 8.25 -13.38
N GLY A 248 -3.80 8.82 -14.18
CA GLY A 248 -3.50 8.31 -15.52
C GLY A 248 -4.77 8.22 -16.37
N PRO A 249 -5.10 7.07 -16.98
CA PRO A 249 -6.29 6.89 -17.81
C PRO A 249 -7.63 7.18 -17.10
N SER A 250 -7.67 7.18 -15.77
CA SER A 250 -8.88 7.47 -14.99
C SER A 250 -8.98 8.91 -14.50
N ALA A 251 -8.00 9.75 -14.80
CA ALA A 251 -7.96 11.14 -14.35
C ALA A 251 -9.22 11.91 -14.80
N GLY A 252 -9.88 12.59 -13.86
CA GLY A 252 -11.12 13.32 -14.11
C GLY A 252 -12.39 12.46 -14.23
N MET A 253 -12.26 11.14 -14.33
CA MET A 253 -13.41 10.24 -14.53
C MET A 253 -13.98 9.68 -13.21
N VAL A 254 -13.14 9.57 -12.18
CA VAL A 254 -13.49 8.89 -10.94
C VAL A 254 -13.00 9.61 -9.69
N LEU A 255 -13.68 9.37 -8.58
CA LEU A 255 -13.15 9.46 -7.22
C LEU A 255 -12.64 8.07 -6.80
N ARG A 256 -11.63 8.04 -5.94
CA ARG A 256 -11.01 6.83 -5.39
C ARG A 256 -10.98 6.90 -3.88
N VAL A 257 -11.60 5.91 -3.25
CA VAL A 257 -11.63 5.73 -1.80
C VAL A 257 -10.97 4.40 -1.44
N GLY A 258 -9.97 4.47 -0.57
CA GLY A 258 -9.18 3.34 -0.09
C GLY A 258 -9.61 2.88 1.29
N LEU A 259 -9.93 1.60 1.41
CA LEU A 259 -10.27 0.92 2.66
C LEU A 259 -9.22 -0.17 2.86
N MET A 260 -8.12 0.19 3.54
CA MET A 260 -6.90 -0.64 3.59
C MET A 260 -6.44 -0.89 5.02
N GLY A 261 -6.22 -2.16 5.35
CA GLY A 261 -5.77 -2.62 6.66
C GLY A 261 -6.63 -2.10 7.80
N CYS A 262 -6.03 -1.38 8.75
CA CYS A 262 -6.70 -0.78 9.88
C CYS A 262 -7.82 0.19 9.47
N ASN A 263 -7.68 0.87 8.33
CA ASN A 263 -8.67 1.82 7.81
C ASN A 263 -9.93 1.13 7.28
N SER A 264 -9.86 -0.17 6.95
CA SER A 264 -11.00 -0.96 6.49
C SER A 264 -11.96 -1.27 7.63
N SER A 265 -12.81 -0.30 8.03
CA SER A 265 -13.82 -0.48 9.08
C SER A 265 -15.15 0.15 8.67
N LYS A 266 -16.27 -0.39 9.17
CA LYS A 266 -17.61 0.20 8.95
C LYS A 266 -17.69 1.64 9.45
N ALA A 267 -17.08 1.94 10.61
CA ALA A 267 -17.03 3.31 11.13
C ALA A 267 -16.33 4.30 10.18
N ASN A 268 -15.26 3.90 9.49
CA ASN A 268 -14.63 4.77 8.49
C ASN A 268 -15.45 4.85 7.20
N VAL A 269 -16.18 3.79 6.84
CA VAL A 269 -17.15 3.81 5.75
C VAL A 269 -18.26 4.82 6.05
N ASP A 270 -18.85 4.79 7.25
CA ASP A 270 -19.90 5.72 7.65
C ASP A 270 -19.41 7.18 7.56
N LYS A 271 -18.19 7.45 8.07
CA LYS A 271 -17.56 8.78 7.97
C LYS A 271 -17.39 9.27 6.53
N VAL A 272 -16.91 8.42 5.62
CA VAL A 272 -16.70 8.85 4.22
C VAL A 272 -18.02 8.99 3.46
N LEU A 273 -19.03 8.18 3.76
CA LEU A 273 -20.39 8.34 3.20
C LEU A 273 -21.04 9.64 3.69
N GLU A 274 -20.90 9.97 4.96
CA GLU A 274 -21.35 11.25 5.52
C GLU A 274 -20.65 12.42 4.84
N ALA A 275 -19.31 12.39 4.77
CA ALA A 275 -18.52 13.44 4.14
C ALA A 275 -18.83 13.62 2.64
N LEU A 276 -19.06 12.51 1.91
CA LEU A 276 -19.51 12.55 0.52
C LEU A 276 -20.91 13.16 0.41
N THR A 277 -21.84 12.79 1.29
CA THR A 277 -23.20 13.35 1.31
C THR A 277 -23.15 14.86 1.51
N ASP A 278 -22.32 15.32 2.44
CA ASP A 278 -22.19 16.72 2.76
C ASP A 278 -21.50 17.52 1.63
N ALA A 279 -20.44 16.96 1.05
CA ALA A 279 -19.78 17.54 -0.12
C ALA A 279 -20.74 17.69 -1.30
N LEU A 280 -21.59 16.69 -1.58
CA LEU A 280 -22.56 16.77 -2.69
C LEU A 280 -23.65 17.84 -2.47
N LYS A 281 -23.94 18.21 -1.22
CA LYS A 281 -24.87 19.30 -0.88
C LYS A 281 -24.24 20.69 -1.00
N HIS A 282 -22.94 20.80 -0.74
CA HIS A 282 -22.26 22.09 -0.60
C HIS A 282 -21.33 22.46 -1.77
N CYS A 283 -20.80 21.49 -2.51
CA CYS A 283 -20.00 21.75 -3.71
C CYS A 283 -20.86 22.23 -4.86
N HIS A 284 -20.27 23.01 -5.76
CA HIS A 284 -20.98 23.55 -6.91
C HIS A 284 -21.35 22.42 -7.88
N LYS A 285 -22.62 22.42 -8.30
CA LYS A 285 -23.14 21.53 -9.35
C LYS A 285 -23.52 22.35 -10.57
N SER A 286 -22.75 22.21 -11.65
CA SER A 286 -23.11 22.73 -12.96
C SER A 286 -24.37 22.03 -13.47
N LEU A 287 -25.38 22.82 -13.87
CA LEU A 287 -26.60 22.33 -14.51
C LEU A 287 -26.41 22.06 -16.01
N THR A 288 -25.26 22.43 -16.56
CA THR A 288 -24.85 22.17 -17.94
C THR A 288 -23.76 21.10 -17.92
N ALA A 289 -24.16 19.83 -18.03
CA ALA A 289 -23.27 18.68 -18.15
C ALA A 289 -23.89 17.64 -19.09
#